data_AF-A0A957UXX9-F1
#
_entry.id   AF-A0A957UXX9-F1
#
_cell.length_a   1.000
_cell.length_b   1.000
_cell.length_c   1.000
_cell.angle_alpha   90.00
_cell.angle_beta   90.00
_cell.angle_gamma   90.00
#
_symmetry.space_group_name_H-M   'P 1'
#
loop_
_entity.id
_entity.type
_entity.pdbx_description
1 polymer ?
#
loop_
_entity_poly.entity_id
_entity_poly.type
_entity_poly.pdbx_seq_one_letter_code
_entity_poly.pdbx_strand_id
1 'polypeptide(L)'
;NCGSRTGTFANFTGAPLANTNYPLPLANQLSNSDLNGGDPEMQCRFNANRPDWYMGLDGIVPASRFDLISTALHEIGHGLGFAGGVAWDDGSGSAECNGTRGVGCYSTIPDVYDRFVQTSNGTSILSLANNSMALGSALTGDALVFAGPNAIANNGGAAPRLHAPATWVAGTSYQHLREDTFTAVATGLMTPAMPAGTAIHHPGAVALGMLKDMGWTIYDLSITYVDKSNAGLENGGVLHPFNTAIEGVSAVPFGGRVFFFAGDYHENLTISRPMTLESIQGVVRIGQ
;
A
#
# COMPACT_ATOMS: atom_id res chain seq x y z
N ASN A 1 3.15 -14.19 3.79
CA ASN A 1 3.42 -13.34 4.96
C ASN A 1 4.64 -12.46 4.68
N CYS A 2 4.42 -11.18 4.45
CA CYS A 2 5.46 -10.14 4.45
C CYS A 2 5.34 -9.19 5.66
N GLY A 3 4.62 -9.63 6.70
CA GLY A 3 4.11 -8.82 7.81
C GLY A 3 5.00 -8.76 9.05
N SER A 4 6.18 -9.41 9.07
CA SER A 4 7.20 -9.01 10.03
C SER A 4 7.81 -7.73 9.51
N ARG A 5 7.20 -6.58 9.83
CA ARG A 5 7.88 -5.27 9.70
C ARG A 5 9.27 -5.47 10.28
N THR A 6 10.31 -5.43 9.46
CA THR A 6 11.67 -5.71 9.94
C THR A 6 12.10 -4.63 10.95
N GLY A 7 11.42 -3.48 10.94
CA GLY A 7 11.31 -2.57 12.06
C GLY A 7 10.25 -1.49 11.84
N THR A 8 10.03 -0.68 12.86
CA THR A 8 9.34 0.62 12.77
C THR A 8 10.23 1.70 13.36
N PHE A 9 10.16 2.91 12.83
CA PHE A 9 10.91 4.05 13.34
C PHE A 9 9.96 5.20 13.69
N ALA A 10 10.26 5.89 14.78
CA ALA A 10 9.55 7.09 15.21
C ALA A 10 10.54 8.20 15.49
N ASN A 11 10.08 9.45 15.38
CA ASN A 11 10.84 10.65 15.75
C ASN A 11 12.20 10.82 15.05
N PHE A 12 12.35 10.25 13.85
CA PHE A 12 13.53 10.47 12.99
C PHE A 12 13.44 11.83 12.26
N THR A 13 14.57 12.34 11.78
CA THR A 13 14.59 13.58 10.97
C THR A 13 13.80 13.38 9.68
N GLY A 14 12.79 14.22 9.46
CA GLY A 14 11.88 14.10 8.30
C GLY A 14 10.55 13.39 8.61
N ALA A 15 10.36 12.86 9.83
CA ALA A 15 9.09 12.28 10.24
C ALA A 15 7.95 13.34 10.22
N PRO A 16 6.85 13.12 9.46
CA PRO A 16 5.75 14.09 9.35
C PRO A 16 5.00 14.35 10.66
N LEU A 17 4.85 13.30 11.47
CA LEU A 17 4.15 13.34 12.75
C LEU A 17 5.07 12.85 13.87
N ALA A 18 5.18 13.65 14.93
CA ALA A 18 5.85 13.25 16.15
C ALA A 18 5.13 12.09 16.85
N ASN A 19 5.87 11.32 17.65
CA ASN A 19 5.39 10.17 18.42
C ASN A 19 4.55 9.21 17.57
N THR A 20 5.00 8.91 16.36
CA THR A 20 4.31 8.02 15.43
C THR A 20 5.30 7.05 14.81
N ASN A 21 4.95 5.77 14.83
CA ASN A 21 5.73 4.72 14.21
C ASN A 21 5.40 4.64 12.72
N TYR A 22 6.45 4.66 11.90
CA TYR A 22 6.38 4.41 10.46
C TYR A 22 7.01 3.04 10.19
N PRO A 23 6.43 2.22 9.29
CA PRO A 23 7.12 1.02 8.83
C PRO A 23 8.46 1.42 8.20
N LEU A 24 9.49 0.61 8.42
CA LEU A 24 10.86 0.91 8.00
C LEU A 24 10.99 1.40 6.54
N PRO A 25 10.41 0.75 5.52
CA PRO A 25 10.47 1.27 4.14
C PRO A 25 9.98 2.72 4.00
N LEU A 26 8.89 3.08 4.70
CA LEU A 26 8.33 4.43 4.67
C LEU A 26 9.23 5.41 5.43
N ALA A 27 9.80 5.00 6.57
CA ALA A 27 10.74 5.82 7.32
C ALA A 27 12.00 6.14 6.51
N ASN A 28 12.53 5.18 5.76
CA ASN A 28 13.66 5.40 4.85
C ASN A 28 13.29 6.38 3.72
N GLN A 29 12.10 6.22 3.10
CA GLN A 29 11.61 7.17 2.10
C GLN A 29 11.49 8.60 2.67
N LEU A 30 10.90 8.75 3.85
CA LEU A 30 10.63 10.06 4.47
C LEU A 30 11.90 10.75 4.98
N SER A 31 12.88 9.97 5.48
CA SER A 31 14.17 10.51 5.92
C SER A 31 15.16 10.73 4.76
N ASN A 32 14.85 10.20 3.57
CA ASN A 32 15.76 10.14 2.43
C ASN A 32 17.12 9.53 2.81
N SER A 33 17.09 8.53 3.70
CA SER A 33 18.25 7.87 4.27
C SER A 33 17.90 6.44 4.65
N ASP A 34 18.90 5.57 4.69
CA ASP A 34 18.77 4.22 5.20
C ASP A 34 18.94 4.23 6.74
N LEU A 35 17.83 4.04 7.46
CA LEU A 35 17.78 4.12 8.92
C LEU A 35 18.18 2.80 9.61
N ASN A 36 18.19 1.68 8.89
CA ASN A 36 18.49 0.35 9.42
C ASN A 36 19.82 -0.21 8.90
N GLY A 37 20.52 0.51 8.03
CA GLY A 37 21.75 0.03 7.40
C GLY A 37 21.46 -1.12 6.45
N GLY A 38 22.42 -2.01 6.25
CA GLY A 38 22.32 -3.09 5.26
C GLY A 38 21.29 -4.21 5.52
N ASP A 39 20.43 -4.06 6.53
CA ASP A 39 19.34 -5.02 6.78
C ASP A 39 18.21 -4.85 5.75
N PRO A 40 17.47 -5.91 5.39
CA PRO A 40 16.33 -5.78 4.49
C PRO A 40 15.19 -4.95 5.10
N GLU A 41 14.60 -4.03 4.33
CA GLU A 41 13.43 -3.24 4.76
C GLU A 41 12.15 -4.07 4.85
N MET A 42 12.10 -5.21 4.15
CA MET A 42 10.98 -6.13 4.15
C MET A 42 11.45 -7.56 3.96
N GLN A 43 10.86 -8.50 4.71
CA GLN A 43 11.05 -9.93 4.50
C GLN A 43 9.72 -10.60 4.19
N CYS A 44 9.67 -11.25 3.03
CA CYS A 44 8.51 -11.99 2.56
C CYS A 44 8.76 -13.50 2.59
N ARG A 45 7.82 -14.25 3.17
CA ARG A 45 7.84 -15.72 3.18
C ARG A 45 6.53 -16.27 2.65
N PHE A 46 6.64 -17.13 1.64
CA PHE A 46 5.53 -17.83 1.00
C PHE A 46 5.75 -19.34 1.11
N ASN A 47 4.66 -20.08 1.36
CA ASN A 47 4.73 -21.53 1.47
C ASN A 47 4.83 -22.16 0.07
N ALA A 48 6.03 -22.56 -0.33
CA ALA A 48 6.30 -23.21 -1.61
C ALA A 48 5.63 -24.59 -1.77
N ASN A 49 5.22 -25.23 -0.67
CA ASN A 49 4.63 -26.57 -0.68
C ASN A 49 3.11 -26.57 -0.95
N ARG A 50 2.50 -25.40 -1.19
CA ARG A 50 1.08 -25.32 -1.54
C ARG A 50 0.85 -25.81 -2.98
N PRO A 51 0.09 -26.91 -3.19
CA PRO A 51 -0.13 -27.48 -4.52
C PRO A 51 -1.16 -26.69 -5.35
N ASP A 52 -1.79 -25.68 -4.74
CA ASP A 52 -2.86 -24.86 -5.30
C ASP A 52 -2.40 -23.46 -5.74
N TRP A 53 -1.10 -23.20 -5.76
CA TRP A 53 -0.57 -21.98 -6.38
C TRP A 53 -0.80 -21.95 -7.89
N TYR A 54 -1.22 -20.78 -8.36
CA TYR A 54 -1.06 -20.34 -9.72
C TYR A 54 0.21 -19.48 -9.83
N MET A 55 1.12 -19.90 -10.69
CA MET A 55 2.45 -19.29 -10.88
C MET A 55 2.54 -18.45 -12.15
N GLY A 56 1.48 -18.39 -12.96
CA GLY A 56 1.46 -17.63 -14.20
C GLY A 56 1.40 -16.13 -13.95
N LEU A 57 1.90 -15.34 -14.91
CA LEU A 57 1.93 -13.87 -14.83
C LEU A 57 0.82 -13.19 -15.65
N ASP A 58 -0.05 -13.98 -16.28
CA ASP A 58 -1.08 -13.51 -17.22
C ASP A 58 -2.42 -13.16 -16.56
N GLY A 59 -2.57 -13.46 -15.26
CA GLY A 59 -3.82 -13.27 -14.52
C GLY A 59 -4.95 -14.24 -14.90
N ILE A 60 -4.68 -15.27 -15.71
CA ILE A 60 -5.68 -16.27 -16.13
C ILE A 60 -5.69 -17.42 -15.11
N VAL A 61 -6.20 -17.14 -13.91
CA VAL A 61 -6.14 -18.05 -12.76
C VAL A 61 -7.26 -19.09 -12.86
N PRO A 62 -6.97 -20.40 -12.84
CA PRO A 62 -8.00 -21.43 -12.77
C PRO A 62 -8.81 -21.32 -11.46
N ALA A 63 -10.11 -21.64 -11.53
CA ALA A 63 -11.05 -21.48 -10.40
C ALA A 63 -10.62 -22.15 -9.08
N SER A 64 -9.78 -23.17 -9.12
CA SER A 64 -9.28 -23.91 -7.95
C SER A 64 -7.85 -23.55 -7.54
N ARG A 65 -7.31 -22.44 -8.05
CA ARG A 65 -5.94 -21.99 -7.77
C ARG A 65 -5.94 -20.60 -7.14
N PHE A 66 -4.93 -20.33 -6.33
CA PHE A 66 -4.67 -19.01 -5.76
C PHE A 66 -3.54 -18.34 -6.52
N ASP A 67 -3.72 -17.08 -6.90
CA ASP A 67 -2.69 -16.33 -7.61
C ASP A 67 -1.55 -15.91 -6.69
N LEU A 68 -0.33 -16.38 -6.98
CA LEU A 68 0.84 -16.06 -6.15
C LEU A 68 1.18 -14.57 -6.22
N ILE A 69 1.05 -13.93 -7.39
CA ILE A 69 1.37 -12.50 -7.55
C ILE A 69 0.45 -11.65 -6.68
N SER A 70 -0.85 -11.92 -6.72
CA SER A 70 -1.86 -11.22 -5.93
C SER A 70 -1.60 -11.41 -4.43
N THR A 71 -1.29 -12.64 -4.01
CA THR A 71 -0.92 -12.91 -2.61
C THR A 71 0.34 -12.17 -2.21
N ALA A 72 1.37 -12.17 -3.06
CA ALA A 72 2.61 -11.48 -2.78
C ALA A 72 2.42 -9.97 -2.70
N LEU A 73 1.64 -9.39 -3.62
CA LEU A 73 1.34 -7.97 -3.65
C LEU A 73 0.52 -7.54 -2.42
N HIS A 74 -0.46 -8.33 -2.00
CA HIS A 74 -1.23 -8.12 -0.77
C HIS A 74 -0.30 -8.05 0.45
N GLU A 75 0.59 -9.02 0.57
CA GLU A 75 1.53 -9.12 1.68
C GLU A 75 2.54 -7.96 1.67
N ILE A 76 3.05 -7.58 0.49
CA ILE A 76 3.87 -6.37 0.31
C ILE A 76 3.11 -5.13 0.79
N GLY A 77 1.79 -5.04 0.54
CA GLY A 77 0.93 -3.98 1.07
C GLY A 77 1.02 -3.84 2.60
N HIS A 78 0.98 -4.96 3.32
CA HIS A 78 1.20 -4.94 4.78
C HIS A 78 2.62 -4.47 5.15
N GLY A 79 3.64 -4.93 4.45
CA GLY A 79 5.02 -4.50 4.66
C GLY A 79 5.23 -3.00 4.41
N LEU A 80 4.47 -2.40 3.50
CA LEU A 80 4.44 -0.96 3.24
C LEU A 80 3.65 -0.15 4.29
N GLY A 81 3.05 -0.81 5.28
CA GLY A 81 2.34 -0.15 6.38
C GLY A 81 0.82 -0.25 6.32
N PHE A 82 0.25 -1.04 5.43
CA PHE A 82 -1.18 -1.35 5.45
C PHE A 82 -1.52 -2.30 6.61
N ALA A 83 -1.22 -1.89 7.84
CA ALA A 83 -1.49 -2.61 9.07
C ALA A 83 -1.37 -1.61 10.22
N GLY A 84 -2.25 -1.72 11.19
CA GLY A 84 -2.19 -0.91 12.40
C GLY A 84 -1.75 -1.69 13.64
N GLY A 85 -1.45 -0.95 14.71
CA GLY A 85 -0.84 -1.44 15.95
C GLY A 85 -1.82 -1.63 17.11
N VAL A 86 -3.12 -1.62 16.82
CA VAL A 86 -4.17 -1.86 17.82
C VAL A 86 -4.51 -3.35 17.87
N ALA A 87 -4.61 -3.89 19.09
CA ALA A 87 -4.91 -5.29 19.37
C ALA A 87 -6.18 -5.44 20.22
N TRP A 88 -6.77 -6.63 20.17
CA TRP A 88 -7.91 -7.05 20.97
C TRP A 88 -7.56 -8.30 21.75
N ASP A 89 -7.87 -8.32 23.04
CA ASP A 89 -7.53 -9.35 24.01
C ASP A 89 -8.59 -10.46 24.02
N ASP A 90 -8.18 -11.70 23.74
CA ASP A 90 -9.08 -12.85 23.75
C ASP A 90 -9.19 -13.55 25.12
N GLY A 91 -8.38 -13.10 26.08
CA GLY A 91 -8.27 -13.63 27.44
C GLY A 91 -7.43 -14.89 27.55
N SER A 92 -6.72 -15.32 26.49
CA SER A 92 -5.90 -16.53 26.48
C SER A 92 -4.49 -16.34 27.03
N GLY A 93 -4.00 -15.09 27.08
CA GLY A 93 -2.65 -14.77 27.54
C GLY A 93 -2.59 -13.54 28.43
N SER A 94 -1.91 -13.63 29.57
CA SER A 94 -1.74 -12.51 30.52
C SER A 94 -0.92 -11.34 29.99
N ALA A 95 -0.32 -11.48 28.80
CA ALA A 95 0.51 -10.47 28.14
C ALA A 95 -0.13 -9.90 26.87
N GLU A 96 -1.29 -10.40 26.46
CA GLU A 96 -2.11 -9.76 25.44
C GLU A 96 -2.82 -8.60 26.13
N CYS A 97 -2.54 -7.35 25.75
CA CYS A 97 -3.05 -6.17 26.44
C CYS A 97 -2.89 -6.21 27.97
N ASN A 98 -3.95 -6.53 28.71
CA ASN A 98 -3.96 -6.68 30.16
C ASN A 98 -4.49 -8.04 30.63
N GLY A 99 -4.67 -9.01 29.72
CA GLY A 99 -5.18 -10.36 29.96
C GLY A 99 -6.69 -10.43 30.21
N THR A 100 -7.44 -9.38 29.90
CA THR A 100 -8.90 -9.33 30.08
C THR A 100 -9.60 -9.41 28.74
N ARG A 101 -10.29 -10.52 28.50
CA ARG A 101 -11.08 -10.73 27.28
C ARG A 101 -12.00 -9.54 26.96
N GLY A 102 -11.93 -9.06 25.72
CA GLY A 102 -12.73 -7.94 25.25
C GLY A 102 -12.08 -6.57 25.43
N VAL A 103 -10.89 -6.51 26.04
CA VAL A 103 -10.10 -5.28 26.11
C VAL A 103 -9.38 -5.05 24.79
N GLY A 104 -9.40 -3.81 24.32
CA GLY A 104 -8.51 -3.37 23.25
C GLY A 104 -7.32 -2.59 23.81
N CYS A 105 -6.18 -2.65 23.13
CA CYS A 105 -5.00 -1.89 23.50
C CYS A 105 -4.14 -1.49 22.29
N TYR A 106 -3.22 -0.56 22.50
CA TYR A 106 -2.22 -0.15 21.52
C TYR A 106 -0.92 0.28 22.23
N SER A 107 0.18 0.33 21.48
CA SER A 107 1.48 0.77 22.00
C SER A 107 1.51 2.26 22.30
N THR A 108 2.38 2.71 23.21
CA THR A 108 2.52 4.14 23.58
C THR A 108 2.77 5.05 22.37
N ILE A 109 3.52 4.56 21.39
CA ILE A 109 3.73 5.20 20.10
C ILE A 109 2.89 4.43 19.07
N PRO A 110 1.76 4.98 18.60
CA PRO A 110 0.90 4.31 17.63
C PRO A 110 1.55 4.29 16.24
N ASP A 111 1.07 3.38 15.40
CA ASP A 111 1.47 3.36 14.00
C ASP A 111 0.82 4.51 13.23
N VAL A 112 1.46 4.94 12.15
CA VAL A 112 0.92 5.96 11.25
C VAL A 112 -0.46 5.56 10.69
N TYR A 113 -0.70 4.26 10.48
CA TYR A 113 -2.01 3.74 10.10
C TYR A 113 -3.10 4.10 11.12
N ASP A 114 -2.83 3.89 12.40
CA ASP A 114 -3.79 4.09 13.50
C ASP A 114 -4.23 5.56 13.63
N ARG A 115 -3.39 6.49 13.17
CA ARG A 115 -3.67 7.94 13.15
C ARG A 115 -4.89 8.29 12.31
N PHE A 116 -5.20 7.47 11.31
CA PHE A 116 -6.32 7.69 10.40
C PHE A 116 -7.54 6.84 10.74
N VAL A 117 -7.47 5.91 11.68
CA VAL A 117 -8.61 5.05 12.00
C VAL A 117 -9.56 5.74 12.96
N GLN A 118 -10.84 5.72 12.60
CA GLN A 118 -11.92 6.30 13.39
C GLN A 118 -13.09 5.31 13.51
N THR A 119 -13.88 5.48 14.55
CA THR A 119 -15.24 4.93 14.59
C THR A 119 -16.14 5.67 13.60
N SER A 120 -17.29 5.08 13.25
CA SER A 120 -18.25 5.66 12.29
C SER A 120 -18.80 7.03 12.66
N ASN A 121 -18.70 7.43 13.94
CA ASN A 121 -19.08 8.76 14.43
C ASN A 121 -17.92 9.78 14.42
N GLY A 122 -16.76 9.45 13.84
CA GLY A 122 -15.60 10.34 13.72
C GLY A 122 -14.68 10.38 14.94
N THR A 123 -14.89 9.53 15.95
CA THR A 123 -13.99 9.44 17.10
C THR A 123 -12.72 8.70 16.70
N SER A 124 -11.55 9.32 16.89
CA SER A 124 -10.28 8.64 16.65
C SER A 124 -10.12 7.42 17.54
N ILE A 125 -9.67 6.31 16.98
CA ILE A 125 -9.42 5.08 17.74
C ILE A 125 -8.42 5.31 18.88
N LEU A 126 -7.45 6.22 18.67
CA LEU A 126 -6.40 6.58 19.63
C LEU A 126 -6.88 7.51 20.75
N SER A 127 -8.11 8.01 20.66
CA SER A 127 -8.75 8.79 21.73
C SER A 127 -9.56 7.93 22.69
N LEU A 128 -9.86 6.68 22.31
CA LEU A 128 -10.42 5.70 23.23
C LEU A 128 -9.34 5.32 24.24
N ALA A 129 -9.73 5.15 25.50
CA ALA A 129 -8.79 4.79 26.55
C ALA A 129 -8.05 3.49 26.18
N ASN A 130 -6.72 3.52 26.27
CA ASN A 130 -5.89 2.33 26.09
C ASN A 130 -6.21 1.30 27.19
N ASN A 131 -6.08 0.00 26.88
CA ASN A 131 -6.46 -1.10 27.76
C ASN A 131 -7.90 -0.99 28.28
N SER A 132 -8.88 -0.78 27.39
CA SER A 132 -10.28 -0.63 27.77
C SER A 132 -11.25 -1.50 26.95
N MET A 133 -12.38 -1.81 27.57
CA MET A 133 -13.53 -2.46 26.90
C MET A 133 -14.15 -1.60 25.80
N ALA A 134 -14.08 -0.27 25.94
CA ALA A 134 -14.60 0.65 24.93
C ALA A 134 -13.80 0.55 23.62
N LEU A 135 -12.47 0.51 23.74
CA LEU A 135 -11.60 0.26 22.59
C LEU A 135 -11.85 -1.13 22.00
N GLY A 136 -11.93 -2.18 22.83
CA GLY A 136 -12.20 -3.54 22.35
C GLY A 136 -13.55 -3.66 21.64
N SER A 137 -14.59 -3.00 22.13
CA SER A 137 -15.92 -2.97 21.49
C SER A 137 -15.89 -2.26 20.13
N ALA A 138 -15.07 -1.21 19.98
CA ALA A 138 -14.90 -0.54 18.69
C ALA A 138 -14.23 -1.46 17.65
N LEU A 139 -13.26 -2.28 18.08
CA LEU A 139 -12.53 -3.23 17.23
C LEU A 139 -13.41 -4.38 16.73
N THR A 140 -14.49 -4.70 17.44
CA THR A 140 -15.44 -5.77 17.08
C THR A 140 -16.84 -5.23 16.73
N GLY A 141 -16.94 -3.96 16.34
CA GLY A 141 -18.22 -3.28 16.11
C GLY A 141 -18.67 -3.19 14.65
N ASP A 142 -17.88 -3.70 13.70
CA ASP A 142 -18.02 -3.55 12.24
C ASP A 142 -18.20 -2.09 11.78
N ALA A 143 -17.74 -1.10 12.56
CA ALA A 143 -18.04 0.32 12.30
C ALA A 143 -16.79 1.18 12.06
N LEU A 144 -15.61 0.58 11.99
CA LEU A 144 -14.37 1.31 11.80
C LEU A 144 -14.19 1.76 10.35
N VAL A 145 -13.61 2.95 10.20
CA VAL A 145 -13.27 3.56 8.92
C VAL A 145 -11.85 4.10 8.93
N PHE A 146 -11.24 4.20 7.76
CA PHE A 146 -9.99 4.92 7.55
C PHE A 146 -10.31 6.33 7.03
N ALA A 147 -10.07 7.35 7.85
CA ALA A 147 -10.45 8.75 7.60
C ALA A 147 -9.31 9.60 7.00
N GLY A 148 -8.48 8.99 6.15
CA GLY A 148 -7.46 9.71 5.39
C GLY A 148 -8.08 10.44 4.18
N PRO A 149 -7.72 11.72 3.92
CA PRO A 149 -8.34 12.51 2.86
C PRO A 149 -8.12 11.95 1.45
N ASN A 150 -6.95 11.36 1.16
CA ASN A 150 -6.69 10.74 -0.15
C ASN A 150 -7.49 9.44 -0.30
N ALA A 151 -7.57 8.62 0.74
CA ALA A 151 -8.38 7.40 0.76
C ALA A 151 -9.88 7.72 0.59
N ILE A 152 -10.39 8.75 1.25
CA ILE A 152 -11.76 9.26 1.10
C ILE A 152 -12.02 9.70 -0.35
N ALA A 153 -11.13 10.52 -0.92
CA ALA A 153 -11.26 10.99 -2.29
C ALA A 153 -11.29 9.81 -3.29
N ASN A 154 -10.40 8.84 -3.11
CA ASN A 154 -10.31 7.64 -3.96
C ASN A 154 -11.43 6.63 -3.71
N ASN A 155 -12.25 6.82 -2.68
CA ASN A 155 -13.42 6.01 -2.36
C ASN A 155 -14.74 6.80 -2.57
N GLY A 156 -14.75 7.73 -3.53
CA GLY A 156 -15.96 8.46 -3.93
C GLY A 156 -16.46 9.46 -2.88
N GLY A 157 -15.58 9.96 -2.01
CA GLY A 157 -15.92 10.94 -0.98
C GLY A 157 -16.37 10.33 0.35
N ALA A 158 -16.36 9.00 0.50
CA ALA A 158 -16.67 8.32 1.75
C ALA A 158 -15.42 7.65 2.35
N ALA A 159 -15.29 7.65 3.67
CA ALA A 159 -14.19 6.95 4.35
C ALA A 159 -14.28 5.43 4.11
N PRO A 160 -13.21 4.77 3.64
CA PRO A 160 -13.17 3.31 3.48
C PRO A 160 -13.48 2.59 4.78
N ARG A 161 -14.39 1.60 4.73
CA ARG A 161 -14.68 0.74 5.88
C ARG A 161 -13.60 -0.30 6.07
N LEU A 162 -13.20 -0.50 7.31
CA LEU A 162 -12.24 -1.52 7.70
C LEU A 162 -12.95 -2.81 8.11
N HIS A 163 -12.27 -3.94 7.93
CA HIS A 163 -12.71 -5.23 8.40
C HIS A 163 -12.60 -5.30 9.94
N ALA A 164 -13.71 -5.10 10.63
CA ALA A 164 -13.80 -5.12 12.09
C ALA A 164 -14.96 -6.03 12.56
N PRO A 165 -14.95 -7.32 12.20
CA PRO A 165 -16.09 -8.22 12.43
C PRO A 165 -16.45 -8.37 13.92
N ALA A 166 -17.68 -8.84 14.19
CA ALA A 166 -18.19 -9.07 15.55
C ALA A 166 -17.35 -10.07 16.36
N THR A 167 -16.60 -10.93 15.68
CA THR A 167 -15.61 -11.83 16.29
C THR A 167 -14.24 -11.40 15.80
N TRP A 168 -13.35 -11.03 16.73
CA TRP A 168 -11.97 -10.72 16.39
C TRP A 168 -11.29 -11.93 15.75
N VAL A 169 -10.59 -11.69 14.63
CA VAL A 169 -9.80 -12.70 13.92
C VAL A 169 -8.37 -12.19 13.86
N ALA A 170 -7.50 -12.85 14.62
CA ALA A 170 -6.09 -12.50 14.69
C ALA A 170 -5.46 -12.55 13.30
N GLY A 171 -4.73 -11.48 12.93
CA GLY A 171 -4.08 -11.34 11.63
C GLY A 171 -4.98 -10.82 10.51
N THR A 172 -6.27 -10.59 10.73
CA THR A 172 -7.15 -10.01 9.71
C THR A 172 -7.93 -8.79 10.19
N SER A 173 -8.53 -8.84 11.38
CA SER A 173 -9.28 -7.73 11.96
C SER A 173 -8.41 -6.46 12.01
N TYR A 174 -9.02 -5.30 11.78
CA TYR A 174 -8.42 -3.95 11.82
C TYR A 174 -7.42 -3.62 10.69
N GLN A 175 -6.77 -4.62 10.09
CA GLN A 175 -5.67 -4.45 9.13
C GLN A 175 -6.09 -4.58 7.67
N HIS A 176 -7.39 -4.72 7.39
CA HIS A 176 -7.92 -4.92 6.05
C HIS A 176 -9.12 -4.03 5.74
N LEU A 177 -9.41 -3.87 4.46
CA LEU A 177 -10.66 -3.32 3.97
C LEU A 177 -11.81 -4.32 4.18
N ARG A 178 -13.03 -3.80 4.40
CA ARG A 178 -14.22 -4.62 4.61
C ARG A 178 -14.64 -5.34 3.32
N GLU A 179 -14.67 -6.67 3.36
CA GLU A 179 -14.98 -7.54 2.20
C GLU A 179 -16.29 -7.18 1.50
N ASP A 180 -17.39 -7.05 2.25
CA ASP A 180 -18.72 -6.70 1.71
C ASP A 180 -18.75 -5.36 0.96
N THR A 181 -17.81 -4.46 1.28
CA THR A 181 -17.72 -3.12 0.67
C THR A 181 -16.77 -3.12 -0.53
N PHE A 182 -15.74 -3.96 -0.51
CA PHE A 182 -14.68 -4.00 -1.52
C PHE A 182 -14.62 -5.36 -2.22
N THR A 183 -15.71 -5.71 -2.90
CA THR A 183 -15.89 -7.02 -3.57
C THR A 183 -15.31 -7.06 -4.99
N ALA A 184 -14.97 -5.91 -5.57
CA ALA A 184 -14.46 -5.81 -6.92
C ALA A 184 -12.94 -6.07 -6.98
N VAL A 185 -12.49 -6.76 -8.03
CA VAL A 185 -11.06 -7.00 -8.33
C VAL A 185 -10.23 -5.70 -8.25
N ALA A 186 -10.77 -4.58 -8.73
CA ALA A 186 -10.07 -3.30 -8.74
C ALA A 186 -9.79 -2.70 -7.35
N THR A 187 -10.46 -3.18 -6.29
CA THR A 187 -10.37 -2.61 -4.93
C THR A 187 -10.19 -3.65 -3.83
N GLY A 188 -10.29 -4.95 -4.17
CA GLY A 188 -10.26 -6.05 -3.23
C GLY A 188 -8.87 -6.58 -2.88
N LEU A 189 -7.76 -5.93 -3.30
CA LEU A 189 -6.44 -6.47 -2.96
C LEU A 189 -6.25 -6.56 -1.45
N MET A 190 -6.58 -5.49 -0.72
CA MET A 190 -6.36 -5.41 0.74
C MET A 190 -7.57 -5.86 1.57
N THR A 191 -8.42 -6.75 1.04
CA THR A 191 -9.43 -7.47 1.82
C THR A 191 -8.81 -8.72 2.47
N PRO A 192 -9.33 -9.23 3.60
CA PRO A 192 -8.68 -10.29 4.36
C PRO A 192 -8.70 -11.66 3.66
N ALA A 193 -9.64 -11.91 2.75
CA ALA A 193 -9.60 -13.07 1.89
C ALA A 193 -9.63 -12.70 0.40
N MET A 194 -8.96 -13.52 -0.40
CA MET A 194 -9.06 -13.52 -1.86
C MET A 194 -9.65 -14.87 -2.31
N PRO A 195 -10.77 -14.87 -3.07
CA PRO A 195 -11.32 -16.09 -3.64
C PRO A 195 -10.34 -16.76 -4.61
N ALA A 196 -10.33 -18.10 -4.65
CA ALA A 196 -9.61 -18.84 -5.69
C ALA A 196 -10.13 -18.46 -7.09
N GLY A 197 -9.27 -18.55 -8.11
CA GLY A 197 -9.60 -18.13 -9.47
C GLY A 197 -9.57 -16.62 -9.71
N THR A 198 -9.14 -15.83 -8.72
CA THR A 198 -9.06 -14.37 -8.82
C THR A 198 -7.61 -13.92 -8.99
N ALA A 199 -7.39 -12.93 -9.87
CA ALA A 199 -6.12 -12.23 -10.01
C ALA A 199 -6.33 -10.73 -9.76
N ILE A 200 -5.61 -10.16 -8.81
CA ILE A 200 -5.56 -8.73 -8.52
C ILE A 200 -4.09 -8.29 -8.57
N HIS A 201 -3.63 -7.82 -9.73
CA HIS A 201 -2.25 -7.38 -9.94
C HIS A 201 -2.08 -5.86 -9.80
N HIS A 202 -2.94 -5.23 -9.00
CA HIS A 202 -2.88 -3.79 -8.74
C HIS A 202 -3.41 -3.48 -7.32
N PRO A 203 -2.80 -2.56 -6.55
CA PRO A 203 -3.22 -2.26 -5.18
C PRO A 203 -4.65 -1.70 -5.03
N GLY A 204 -5.10 -0.99 -6.06
CA GLY A 204 -6.39 -0.30 -6.08
C GLY A 204 -6.27 1.14 -5.59
N ALA A 205 -7.14 2.02 -6.10
CA ALA A 205 -7.06 3.45 -5.80
C ALA A 205 -7.22 3.75 -4.30
N VAL A 206 -8.08 3.00 -3.61
CA VAL A 206 -8.32 3.17 -2.18
C VAL A 206 -7.07 2.81 -1.36
N ALA A 207 -6.45 1.65 -1.63
CA ALA A 207 -5.24 1.24 -0.92
C ALA A 207 -4.07 2.20 -1.18
N LEU A 208 -3.90 2.66 -2.43
CA LEU A 208 -2.92 3.70 -2.77
C LEU A 208 -3.21 5.03 -2.06
N GLY A 209 -4.49 5.39 -1.92
CA GLY A 209 -4.93 6.55 -1.15
C GLY A 209 -4.53 6.45 0.33
N MET A 210 -4.75 5.29 0.94
CA MET A 210 -4.35 5.03 2.33
C MET A 210 -2.82 5.09 2.51
N LEU A 211 -2.05 4.49 1.61
CA LEU A 211 -0.59 4.59 1.61
C LEU A 211 -0.13 6.05 1.49
N LYS A 212 -0.76 6.82 0.60
CA LYS A 212 -0.47 8.25 0.42
C LYS A 212 -0.78 9.07 1.67
N ASP A 213 -1.91 8.80 2.34
CA ASP A 213 -2.27 9.46 3.60
C ASP A 213 -1.22 9.19 4.70
N MET A 214 -0.64 7.99 4.74
CA MET A 214 0.44 7.65 5.67
C MET A 214 1.78 8.34 5.35
N GLY A 215 1.95 8.88 4.13
CA GLY A 215 3.14 9.61 3.71
C GLY A 215 3.90 9.00 2.54
N TRP A 216 3.39 7.94 1.92
CA TRP A 216 4.00 7.42 0.68
C TRP A 216 3.85 8.41 -0.46
N THR A 217 4.92 8.59 -1.23
CA THR A 217 4.82 9.26 -2.53
C THR A 217 4.32 8.25 -3.53
N ILE A 218 3.10 8.44 -4.02
CA ILE A 218 2.52 7.58 -5.05
C ILE A 218 2.80 8.19 -6.42
N TYR A 219 3.61 7.50 -7.21
CA TYR A 219 3.81 7.82 -8.61
C TYR A 219 2.74 7.12 -9.44
N ASP A 220 2.11 7.86 -10.35
CA ASP A 220 1.28 7.27 -11.38
C ASP A 220 2.19 6.61 -12.40
N LEU A 221 2.41 5.30 -12.25
CA LEU A 221 3.25 4.53 -13.16
C LEU A 221 2.63 4.38 -14.54
N SER A 222 1.35 4.74 -14.74
CA SER A 222 0.79 4.88 -16.08
C SER A 222 1.35 6.08 -16.81
N ILE A 223 2.08 6.98 -16.12
CA ILE A 223 2.71 8.14 -16.69
C ILE A 223 4.23 8.00 -16.56
N THR A 224 4.93 8.19 -17.68
CA THR A 224 6.39 8.21 -17.72
C THR A 224 6.86 9.51 -18.35
N TYR A 225 7.89 10.12 -17.79
CA TYR A 225 8.52 11.33 -18.33
C TYR A 225 9.89 10.99 -18.92
N VAL A 226 10.19 11.62 -20.04
CA VAL A 226 11.47 11.51 -20.75
C VAL A 226 12.03 12.91 -20.97
N ASP A 227 13.24 13.15 -20.50
CA ASP A 227 14.01 14.38 -20.71
C ASP A 227 15.47 14.04 -20.95
N LYS A 228 15.94 14.23 -22.19
CA LYS A 228 17.34 13.99 -22.58
C LYS A 228 18.37 14.80 -21.79
N SER A 229 17.94 15.83 -21.07
CA SER A 229 18.81 16.66 -20.22
C SER A 229 19.00 16.09 -18.82
N ASN A 230 18.24 15.06 -18.41
CA ASN A 230 18.45 14.43 -17.12
C ASN A 230 19.79 13.68 -17.09
N ALA A 231 20.55 13.91 -16.03
CA ALA A 231 21.88 13.32 -15.82
C ALA A 231 22.01 12.63 -14.44
N GLY A 232 20.89 12.47 -13.73
CA GLY A 232 20.85 11.97 -12.35
C GLY A 232 20.09 10.65 -12.23
N LEU A 233 19.43 10.44 -11.08
CA LEU A 233 18.52 9.32 -10.88
C LEU A 233 17.43 9.32 -11.95
N GLU A 234 17.07 8.14 -12.44
CA GLU A 234 16.05 7.93 -13.45
C GLU A 234 15.03 6.93 -12.94
N ASN A 235 13.80 7.41 -12.70
CA ASN A 235 12.69 6.56 -12.28
C ASN A 235 11.42 6.78 -13.13
N GLY A 236 11.53 7.55 -14.20
CA GLY A 236 10.42 7.88 -15.10
C GLY A 236 9.41 8.87 -14.53
N GLY A 237 9.60 9.37 -13.31
CA GLY A 237 8.77 10.42 -12.73
C GLY A 237 9.15 11.82 -13.23
N VAL A 238 8.27 12.80 -13.03
CA VAL A 238 8.49 14.18 -13.51
C VAL A 238 9.76 14.85 -12.95
N LEU A 239 10.21 14.46 -11.74
CA LEU A 239 11.42 14.99 -11.11
C LEU A 239 12.70 14.25 -11.52
N HIS A 240 12.56 13.00 -11.98
CA HIS A 240 13.64 12.09 -12.32
C HIS A 240 13.28 11.33 -13.61
N PRO A 241 13.06 12.05 -14.73
CA PRO A 241 12.60 11.45 -15.98
C PRO A 241 13.67 10.52 -16.55
N PHE A 242 13.29 9.57 -17.40
CA PHE A 242 14.28 8.83 -18.18
C PHE A 242 15.01 9.76 -19.15
N ASN A 243 16.28 9.52 -19.40
CA ASN A 243 17.03 10.35 -20.33
C ASN A 243 16.92 9.86 -21.80
N THR A 244 16.46 8.63 -22.03
CA THR A 244 16.20 8.10 -23.38
C THR A 244 14.71 7.88 -23.67
N ALA A 245 14.35 8.01 -24.95
CA ALA A 245 13.02 7.67 -25.44
C ALA A 245 12.72 6.17 -25.34
N ILE A 246 13.72 5.33 -25.55
CA ILE A 246 13.62 3.87 -25.43
C ILE A 246 13.24 3.46 -24.01
N GLU A 247 13.88 4.04 -22.98
CA GLU A 247 13.55 3.74 -21.58
C GLU A 247 12.12 4.13 -21.25
N GLY A 248 11.70 5.34 -21.65
CA GLY A 248 10.34 5.81 -21.41
C GLY A 248 9.27 4.90 -22.00
N VAL A 249 9.44 4.50 -23.26
CA VAL A 249 8.50 3.60 -23.97
C VAL A 249 8.56 2.17 -23.46
N SER A 250 9.70 1.73 -22.94
CA SER A 250 9.85 0.38 -22.38
C SER A 250 9.21 0.26 -21.00
N ALA A 251 9.38 1.31 -20.18
CA ALA A 251 8.92 1.37 -18.80
C ALA A 251 7.40 1.60 -18.70
N VAL A 252 6.79 2.32 -19.64
CA VAL A 252 5.36 2.63 -19.57
C VAL A 252 4.51 1.34 -19.66
N PRO A 253 3.53 1.16 -18.75
CA PRO A 253 2.65 -0.01 -18.78
C PRO A 253 1.68 0.05 -19.96
N PHE A 254 0.97 -1.06 -20.20
CA PHE A 254 -0.06 -1.13 -21.24
C PHE A 254 -1.10 -0.01 -21.06
N GLY A 255 -1.32 0.77 -22.12
CA GLY A 255 -2.27 1.89 -22.13
C GLY A 255 -1.79 3.15 -21.42
N GLY A 256 -0.54 3.19 -20.93
CA GLY A 256 0.01 4.37 -20.26
C GLY A 256 0.40 5.50 -21.23
N ARG A 257 0.89 6.59 -20.65
CA ARG A 257 1.26 7.84 -21.31
C ARG A 257 2.75 8.12 -21.10
N VAL A 258 3.45 8.49 -22.16
CA VAL A 258 4.84 8.93 -22.12
C VAL A 258 4.89 10.40 -22.51
N PHE A 259 5.37 11.24 -21.60
CA PHE A 259 5.61 12.65 -21.84
C PHE A 259 7.07 12.90 -22.18
N PHE A 260 7.32 13.53 -23.32
CA PHE A 260 8.65 13.92 -23.76
C PHE A 260 8.84 15.41 -23.59
N PHE A 261 9.88 15.82 -22.85
CA PHE A 261 10.35 17.19 -22.91
C PHE A 261 10.91 17.48 -24.31
N ALA A 262 10.70 18.71 -24.79
CA ALA A 262 11.10 19.14 -26.13
C ALA A 262 12.58 18.85 -26.41
N GLY A 263 12.86 18.31 -27.60
CA GLY A 263 14.20 17.93 -27.99
C GLY A 263 14.25 16.89 -29.10
N ASP A 264 15.46 16.66 -29.60
CA ASP A 264 15.75 15.63 -30.59
C ASP A 264 16.34 14.40 -29.90
N TYR A 265 15.62 13.28 -30.00
CA TYR A 265 15.94 11.97 -29.45
C TYR A 265 16.36 11.05 -30.61
N HIS A 266 17.67 10.89 -30.78
CA HIS A 266 18.27 10.18 -31.90
C HIS A 266 18.29 8.66 -31.70
N GLU A 267 17.13 8.10 -31.45
CA GLU A 267 16.94 6.70 -31.03
C GLU A 267 15.89 6.00 -31.91
N ASN A 268 16.09 4.71 -32.13
CA ASN A 268 15.12 3.88 -32.84
C ASN A 268 14.06 3.37 -31.87
N LEU A 269 12.91 4.04 -31.87
CA LEU A 269 11.80 3.71 -30.99
C LEU A 269 10.99 2.51 -31.51
N THR A 270 10.81 1.48 -30.68
CA THR A 270 9.88 0.37 -30.97
C THR A 270 8.69 0.43 -30.03
N ILE A 271 7.50 0.69 -30.58
CA ILE A 271 6.25 0.68 -29.82
C ILE A 271 5.63 -0.72 -29.93
N SER A 272 5.71 -1.49 -28.86
CA SER A 272 5.27 -2.89 -28.82
C SER A 272 3.90 -3.10 -28.16
N ARG A 273 3.33 -2.06 -27.56
CA ARG A 273 2.05 -2.11 -26.83
C ARG A 273 1.30 -0.77 -26.96
N PRO A 274 -0.03 -0.75 -26.78
CA PRO A 274 -0.81 0.49 -26.72
C PRO A 274 -0.25 1.46 -25.67
N MET A 275 -0.07 2.72 -26.07
CA MET A 275 0.35 3.83 -25.22
C MET A 275 0.05 5.17 -25.92
N THR A 276 0.08 6.26 -25.16
CA THR A 276 -0.03 7.62 -25.69
C THR A 276 1.31 8.34 -25.54
N LEU A 277 1.84 8.94 -26.61
CA LEU A 277 3.05 9.77 -26.55
C LEU A 277 2.66 11.25 -26.65
N GLU A 278 3.13 12.08 -25.74
CA GLU A 278 2.80 13.51 -25.67
C GLU A 278 4.05 14.36 -25.54
N SER A 279 4.09 15.51 -26.21
CA SER A 279 5.18 16.46 -26.02
C SER A 279 4.86 17.47 -24.92
N ILE A 280 5.87 17.81 -24.13
CA ILE A 280 5.85 18.87 -23.13
C ILE A 280 6.77 19.99 -23.62
N GLN A 281 6.25 21.22 -23.56
CA GLN A 281 7.04 22.45 -23.78
C GLN A 281 7.70 22.59 -25.16
N GLY A 282 7.20 21.92 -26.20
CA GLY A 282 7.65 22.18 -27.57
C GLY A 282 7.57 20.98 -28.50
N VAL A 283 8.40 21.04 -29.55
CA VAL A 283 8.51 19.99 -30.57
C VAL A 283 9.46 18.91 -30.08
N VAL A 284 9.02 17.67 -30.22
CA VAL A 284 9.81 16.46 -29.96
C VAL A 284 10.05 15.78 -31.29
N ARG A 285 11.31 15.44 -31.58
CA ARG A 285 11.68 14.62 -32.74
C ARG A 285 12.29 13.33 -32.21
N ILE A 286 11.73 12.20 -32.65
CA ILE A 286 12.23 10.87 -32.27
C ILE A 286 12.60 10.14 -33.55
N GLY A 287 13.79 9.55 -33.56
CA GLY A 287 14.35 8.87 -34.72
C GLY A 287 15.63 9.53 -35.21
N GLN A 288 16.18 8.93 -36.26
CA GLN A 288 17.35 9.46 -36.98
C GLN A 288 16.97 10.59 -37.93
#